data_AF-A0A5C7WB48-F1
#
_entry.id   AF-A0A5C7WB48-F1
#
_cell.length_a   1.000
_cell.length_b   1.000
_cell.length_c   1.000
_cell.angle_alpha   90.00
_cell.angle_beta   90.00
_cell.angle_gamma   90.00
#
_symmetry.space_group_name_H-M   'P 1'
#
loop_
_entity.id
_entity.type
_entity.pdbx_description
1 polymer ?
#
loop_
_entity_poly.entity_id
_entity_poly.type
_entity_poly.pdbx_seq_one_letter_code
_entity_poly.pdbx_strand_id
1 'polypeptide(L)'
;MQASETTSHPLWRRLLINVGKRFLRWNGRFQARHSLIPTTPQISNDEFDWVARLESAWPEIRAELDQLLEHPEDIPSFHQISPDQKRISKGDNWKTFGLYVFGKRIEQNCDLCPRTSAAISSIPNMRTAMFSILKPHYHIVPHKGPTRAVVRAHLGIKVPKDWQNVWIRVDDQVLHWQEGKVVLFDDSYEHEVRNDTDELRAVLFLDIDRPMDRTGTLFNRMLFALMKMTPYVKQPIKNISVWNRRAPK
;
A
#
# COMPACT_ATOMS: atom_id res chain seq x y z
N MET A 1 32.77 29.98 -12.05
CA MET A 1 31.83 30.18 -10.92
C MET A 1 30.42 30.33 -11.49
N GLN A 2 29.62 29.26 -11.49
CA GLN A 2 28.21 29.33 -11.87
C GLN A 2 27.40 29.70 -10.62
N ALA A 3 26.75 30.85 -10.65
CA ALA A 3 25.84 31.30 -9.61
C ALA A 3 24.56 30.45 -9.66
N SER A 4 24.18 29.89 -8.52
CA SER A 4 22.95 29.13 -8.33
C SER A 4 21.73 30.05 -8.39
N GLU A 5 20.83 29.83 -9.35
CA GLU A 5 19.50 30.45 -9.34
C GLU A 5 18.65 29.82 -8.24
N THR A 6 18.54 30.51 -7.10
CA THR A 6 17.56 30.19 -6.06
C THR A 6 16.18 30.62 -6.54
N THR A 7 15.38 29.67 -7.01
CA THR A 7 13.97 29.89 -7.35
C THR A 7 13.17 30.20 -6.07
N SER A 8 12.96 31.49 -5.78
CA SER A 8 12.10 31.90 -4.66
C SER A 8 10.64 31.58 -5.00
N HIS A 9 10.02 30.68 -4.24
CA HIS A 9 8.60 30.38 -4.41
C HIS A 9 7.74 31.52 -3.83
N PRO A 10 6.59 31.86 -4.46
CA PRO A 10 5.71 32.94 -3.98
C PRO A 10 5.28 32.75 -2.53
N LEU A 11 5.17 33.85 -1.77
CA LEU A 11 4.82 33.83 -0.33
C LEU A 11 3.50 33.09 -0.03
N TRP A 12 2.49 33.21 -0.91
CA TRP A 12 1.21 32.50 -0.78
C TRP A 12 1.38 30.97 -0.90
N ARG A 13 2.28 30.50 -1.76
CA ARG A 13 2.59 29.08 -1.93
C ARG A 13 3.28 28.52 -0.69
N ARG A 14 4.19 29.30 -0.09
CA ARG A 14 4.85 28.96 1.18
C ARG A 14 3.84 28.89 2.34
N LEU A 15 2.87 29.81 2.37
CA LEU A 15 1.79 29.82 3.35
C LEU A 15 0.89 28.57 3.21
N LEU A 16 0.44 28.25 1.99
CA LEU A 16 -0.35 27.04 1.71
C LEU A 16 0.37 25.75 2.12
N ILE A 17 1.67 25.64 1.82
CA ILE A 17 2.49 24.49 2.22
C ILE A 17 2.56 24.39 3.75
N ASN A 18 2.76 25.51 4.44
CA ASN A 18 2.85 25.53 5.91
C ASN A 18 1.50 25.19 6.58
N VAL A 19 0.39 25.70 6.04
CA VAL A 19 -0.96 25.37 6.49
C VAL A 19 -1.24 23.89 6.24
N GLY A 20 -0.91 23.36 5.07
CA GLY A 20 -1.03 21.94 4.75
C GLY A 20 -0.21 21.04 5.68
N LYS A 21 1.05 21.39 5.96
CA LYS A 21 1.90 20.65 6.92
C LYS A 21 1.34 20.70 8.34
N ARG A 22 0.76 21.83 8.77
CA ARG A 22 0.09 21.95 10.08
C ARG A 22 -1.16 21.08 10.12
N PHE A 23 -1.97 21.09 9.06
CA PHE A 23 -3.15 20.25 8.93
C PHE A 23 -2.79 18.76 8.97
N LEU A 24 -1.79 18.31 8.21
CA LEU A 24 -1.35 16.91 8.20
C LEU A 24 -0.88 16.44 9.58
N ARG A 25 -0.09 17.26 10.29
CA ARG A 25 0.34 16.94 11.67
C ARG A 25 -0.83 16.91 12.66
N TRP A 26 -1.75 17.85 12.54
CA TRP A 26 -2.96 17.85 13.36
C TRP A 26 -3.83 16.62 13.07
N ASN A 27 -4.03 16.28 11.80
CA ASN A 27 -4.77 15.13 11.32
C ASN A 27 -4.20 13.82 11.89
N GLY A 28 -2.88 13.63 11.82
CA GLY A 28 -2.22 12.46 12.39
C GLY A 28 -2.43 12.34 13.90
N ARG A 29 -2.31 13.45 14.65
CA ARG A 29 -2.58 13.45 16.12
C ARG A 29 -4.04 13.20 16.45
N PHE A 30 -4.95 13.77 15.67
CA PHE A 30 -6.39 13.53 15.81
C PHE A 30 -6.70 12.04 15.61
N GLN A 31 -6.21 11.46 14.52
CA GLN A 31 -6.40 10.04 14.23
C GLN A 31 -5.74 9.14 15.28
N ALA A 32 -4.58 9.51 15.81
CA ALA A 32 -3.94 8.75 16.88
C ALA A 32 -4.78 8.76 18.17
N ARG A 33 -5.35 9.92 18.54
CA ARG A 33 -6.19 10.08 19.74
C ARG A 33 -7.49 9.28 19.68
N HIS A 34 -8.07 9.14 18.48
CA HIS A 34 -9.36 8.48 18.27
C HIS A 34 -9.23 7.00 17.83
N SER A 35 -8.01 6.47 17.76
CA SER A 35 -7.74 5.06 17.41
C SER A 35 -8.18 4.15 18.55
N LEU A 36 -8.91 3.07 18.21
CA LEU A 36 -9.30 2.04 19.19
C LEU A 36 -8.26 0.93 19.35
N ILE A 37 -7.31 0.84 18.42
CA ILE A 37 -6.18 -0.08 18.46
C ILE A 37 -4.88 0.70 18.73
N PRO A 38 -3.77 0.04 19.12
CA PRO A 38 -2.50 0.69 19.33
C PRO A 38 -2.01 1.50 18.13
N THR A 39 -1.29 2.58 18.44
CA THR A 39 -0.66 3.47 17.48
C THR A 39 0.85 3.25 17.46
N THR A 40 1.25 1.99 17.33
CA THR A 40 2.66 1.55 17.25
C THR A 40 3.10 1.32 15.80
N PRO A 41 4.41 1.27 15.52
CA PRO A 41 4.94 0.95 14.19
C PRO A 41 4.45 -0.41 13.66
N GLN A 42 4.67 -1.48 14.42
CA GLN A 42 4.01 -2.78 14.21
C GLN A 42 2.73 -2.87 15.04
N ILE A 43 1.69 -3.48 14.46
CA ILE A 43 0.38 -3.70 15.10
C ILE A 43 0.19 -5.20 15.28
N SER A 44 -0.42 -5.62 16.40
CA SER A 44 -0.69 -7.03 16.65
C SER A 44 -1.73 -7.58 15.66
N ASN A 45 -1.55 -8.84 15.25
CA ASN A 45 -2.51 -9.56 14.42
C ASN A 45 -3.83 -9.83 15.15
N ASP A 46 -3.83 -9.83 16.48
CA ASP A 46 -5.02 -10.05 17.32
C ASP A 46 -6.00 -8.86 17.30
N GLU A 47 -5.58 -7.71 16.75
CA GLU A 47 -6.47 -6.56 16.56
C GLU A 47 -7.51 -6.78 15.45
N PHE A 48 -7.35 -7.85 14.66
CA PHE A 48 -8.17 -8.13 13.48
C PHE A 48 -8.52 -9.62 13.32
N ASP A 49 -9.76 -9.97 13.61
CA ASP A 49 -10.28 -11.36 13.55
C ASP A 49 -10.22 -12.03 12.15
N TRP A 50 -10.06 -11.23 11.09
CA TRP A 50 -9.98 -11.75 9.72
C TRP A 50 -8.59 -12.31 9.37
N VAL A 51 -7.56 -12.06 10.17
CA VAL A 51 -6.17 -12.44 9.86
C VAL A 51 -6.05 -13.95 9.64
N ALA A 52 -6.52 -14.77 10.57
CA ALA A 52 -6.41 -16.23 10.48
C ALA A 52 -7.09 -16.79 9.21
N ARG A 53 -8.23 -16.22 8.82
CA ARG A 53 -8.93 -16.62 7.58
C ARG A 53 -8.09 -16.28 6.35
N LEU A 54 -7.52 -15.07 6.31
CA LEU A 54 -6.68 -14.65 5.19
C LEU A 54 -5.42 -15.52 5.09
N GLU A 55 -4.76 -15.81 6.21
CA GLU A 55 -3.62 -16.72 6.28
C GLU A 55 -3.98 -18.13 5.77
N SER A 56 -5.16 -18.65 6.13
CA SER A 56 -5.62 -19.96 5.66
C SER A 56 -5.88 -20.03 4.15
N ALA A 57 -6.21 -18.90 3.52
CA ALA A 57 -6.42 -18.80 2.08
C ALA A 57 -5.11 -18.63 1.29
N TRP A 58 -3.97 -18.47 1.97
CA TRP A 58 -2.67 -18.21 1.34
C TRP A 58 -2.31 -19.18 0.21
N PRO A 59 -2.51 -20.51 0.30
CA PRO A 59 -2.11 -21.42 -0.78
C PRO A 59 -2.82 -21.12 -2.10
N GLU A 60 -4.12 -20.79 -2.05
CA GLU A 60 -4.91 -20.45 -3.24
C GLU A 60 -4.51 -19.08 -3.80
N ILE A 61 -4.27 -18.10 -2.91
CA ILE A 61 -3.79 -16.77 -3.29
C ILE A 61 -2.41 -16.86 -3.95
N ARG A 62 -1.53 -17.72 -3.44
CA ARG A 62 -0.20 -17.98 -4.00
C ARG A 62 -0.30 -18.58 -5.39
N ALA A 63 -1.17 -19.56 -5.60
CA ALA A 63 -1.35 -20.19 -6.91
C ALA A 63 -1.78 -19.17 -7.99
N GLU A 64 -2.70 -18.26 -7.67
CA GLU A 64 -3.13 -17.21 -8.60
C GLU A 64 -2.01 -16.19 -8.89
N LEU A 65 -1.22 -15.84 -7.88
CA LEU A 65 -0.04 -15.00 -8.12
C LEU A 65 0.97 -15.71 -9.05
N ASP A 66 1.25 -16.99 -8.81
CA ASP A 66 2.22 -17.73 -9.63
C ASP A 66 1.75 -17.79 -11.11
N GLN A 67 0.45 -17.90 -11.38
CA GLN A 67 -0.13 -17.78 -12.74
C GLN A 67 0.10 -16.38 -13.34
N LEU A 68 -0.16 -15.31 -12.59
CA LEU A 68 0.12 -13.95 -13.06
C LEU A 68 1.61 -13.72 -13.36
N LEU A 69 2.50 -14.41 -12.66
CA LEU A 69 3.95 -14.31 -12.84
C LEU A 69 4.47 -15.11 -14.05
N GLU A 70 3.63 -15.88 -14.74
CA GLU A 70 3.97 -16.46 -16.05
C GLU A 70 4.10 -15.35 -17.12
N HIS A 71 3.34 -14.25 -16.97
CA HIS A 71 3.34 -13.07 -17.84
C HIS A 71 3.61 -11.78 -17.05
N PRO A 72 4.79 -11.63 -16.42
CA PRO A 72 5.07 -10.51 -15.53
C PRO A 72 5.04 -9.14 -16.25
N GLU A 73 5.21 -9.11 -17.57
CA GLU A 73 5.06 -7.93 -18.43
C GLU A 73 3.65 -7.33 -18.39
N ASP A 74 2.62 -8.15 -18.13
CA ASP A 74 1.23 -7.71 -18.04
C ASP A 74 0.89 -7.09 -16.69
N ILE A 75 1.82 -7.12 -15.73
CA ILE A 75 1.68 -6.45 -14.45
C ILE A 75 2.40 -5.09 -14.52
N PRO A 76 1.68 -3.97 -14.35
CA PRO A 76 2.27 -2.65 -14.44
C PRO A 76 3.18 -2.36 -13.25
N SER A 77 4.23 -1.57 -13.51
CA SER A 77 5.01 -0.94 -12.45
C SER A 77 4.18 0.09 -11.69
N PHE A 78 4.43 0.24 -10.39
CA PHE A 78 3.54 1.03 -9.52
C PHE A 78 3.40 2.49 -9.97
N HIS A 79 4.49 3.14 -10.41
CA HIS A 79 4.45 4.51 -10.90
C HIS A 79 3.65 4.69 -12.21
N GLN A 80 3.42 3.62 -12.98
CA GLN A 80 2.56 3.65 -14.18
C GLN A 80 1.09 3.71 -13.78
N ILE A 81 0.74 3.12 -12.63
CA ILE A 81 -0.60 3.17 -12.05
C ILE A 81 -0.79 4.43 -11.22
N SER A 82 0.09 4.70 -10.27
CA SER A 82 0.06 5.88 -9.39
C SER A 82 1.28 6.78 -9.65
N PRO A 83 1.14 7.84 -10.47
CA PRO A 83 2.24 8.75 -10.79
C PRO A 83 2.88 9.41 -9.56
N ASP A 84 2.14 9.54 -8.45
CA ASP A 84 2.65 10.07 -7.18
C ASP A 84 3.78 9.20 -6.59
N GLN A 85 3.85 7.92 -6.99
CA GLN A 85 4.87 6.98 -6.55
C GLN A 85 6.16 7.02 -7.39
N LYS A 86 6.24 7.88 -8.43
CA LYS A 86 7.44 8.03 -9.29
C LYS A 86 8.73 8.32 -8.53
N ARG A 87 8.65 8.87 -7.32
CA ARG A 87 9.82 9.11 -6.48
C ARG A 87 10.47 7.79 -6.03
N ILE A 88 9.64 6.80 -5.71
CA ILE A 88 10.05 5.56 -5.02
C ILE A 88 9.88 4.29 -5.85
N SER A 89 9.17 4.35 -6.99
CA SER A 89 9.04 3.26 -7.97
C SER A 89 9.78 3.66 -9.25
N LYS A 90 10.78 2.86 -9.64
CA LYS A 90 11.69 3.10 -10.76
C LYS A 90 11.83 1.87 -11.64
N GLY A 91 11.97 2.09 -12.94
CA GLY A 91 12.14 1.02 -13.92
C GLY A 91 11.02 -0.02 -13.80
N ASP A 92 11.38 -1.29 -13.87
CA ASP A 92 10.44 -2.40 -13.72
C ASP A 92 10.61 -3.16 -12.39
N ASN A 93 11.11 -2.48 -11.35
CA ASN A 93 11.55 -3.13 -10.12
C ASN A 93 10.44 -3.33 -9.08
N TRP A 94 9.34 -2.58 -9.21
CA TRP A 94 8.21 -2.67 -8.30
C TRP A 94 6.90 -2.66 -9.07
N LYS A 95 6.31 -3.85 -9.19
CA LYS A 95 5.06 -4.12 -9.90
C LYS A 95 3.89 -4.24 -8.94
N THR A 96 2.71 -3.80 -9.38
CA THR A 96 1.48 -3.85 -8.58
C THR A 96 0.29 -4.34 -9.41
N PHE A 97 -0.33 -5.43 -8.98
CA PHE A 97 -1.57 -5.94 -9.58
C PHE A 97 -2.77 -5.58 -8.70
N GLY A 98 -3.50 -4.53 -9.07
CA GLY A 98 -4.59 -3.98 -8.25
C GLY A 98 -5.91 -4.75 -8.37
N LEU A 99 -6.40 -5.30 -7.26
CA LEU A 99 -7.71 -5.97 -7.17
C LEU A 99 -8.80 -5.00 -6.69
N TYR A 100 -8.46 -4.17 -5.71
CA TYR A 100 -9.31 -3.10 -5.20
C TYR A 100 -8.51 -1.82 -5.03
N VAL A 101 -9.11 -0.67 -5.38
CA VAL A 101 -8.52 0.66 -5.17
C VAL A 101 -9.54 1.56 -4.47
N PHE A 102 -9.27 1.93 -3.21
CA PHE A 102 -10.14 2.79 -2.41
C PHE A 102 -11.62 2.33 -2.34
N GLY A 103 -11.83 1.02 -2.24
CA GLY A 103 -13.12 0.35 -2.15
C GLY A 103 -13.77 0.08 -3.51
N LYS A 104 -13.11 0.43 -4.62
CA LYS A 104 -13.57 0.09 -5.96
C LYS A 104 -12.91 -1.21 -6.43
N ARG A 105 -13.73 -2.23 -6.69
CA ARG A 105 -13.33 -3.49 -7.32
C ARG A 105 -12.84 -3.26 -8.75
N ILE A 106 -11.73 -3.90 -9.11
CA ILE A 106 -11.22 -3.96 -10.48
C ILE A 106 -11.67 -5.29 -11.06
N GLU A 107 -12.82 -5.31 -11.75
CA GLU A 107 -13.50 -6.54 -12.18
C GLU A 107 -12.56 -7.50 -12.94
N GLN A 108 -11.92 -7.03 -14.01
CA GLN A 108 -11.01 -7.85 -14.81
C GLN A 108 -9.90 -8.52 -13.98
N ASN A 109 -9.34 -7.80 -13.01
CA ASN A 109 -8.26 -8.35 -12.17
C ASN A 109 -8.81 -9.33 -11.13
N CYS A 110 -10.01 -9.08 -10.61
CA CYS A 110 -10.69 -9.99 -9.70
C CYS A 110 -11.15 -11.28 -10.39
N ASP A 111 -11.51 -11.20 -11.67
CA ASP A 111 -11.91 -12.36 -12.48
C ASP A 111 -10.71 -13.27 -12.80
N LEU A 112 -9.50 -12.70 -12.91
CA LEU A 112 -8.25 -13.45 -13.03
C LEU A 112 -7.77 -14.05 -11.71
N CYS A 113 -8.23 -13.51 -10.57
CA CYS A 113 -7.86 -13.99 -9.23
C CYS A 113 -9.11 -14.24 -8.37
N PRO A 114 -10.01 -15.16 -8.77
CA PRO A 114 -11.29 -15.37 -8.09
C PRO A 114 -11.16 -15.82 -6.64
N ARG A 115 -10.16 -16.64 -6.29
CA ARG A 115 -9.89 -17.11 -4.92
C ARG A 115 -9.38 -15.97 -4.05
N THR A 116 -8.43 -15.19 -4.56
CA THR A 116 -7.95 -13.99 -3.87
C THR A 116 -9.08 -12.99 -3.67
N SER A 117 -9.89 -12.75 -4.71
CA SER A 117 -11.04 -11.85 -4.66
C SER A 117 -12.04 -12.28 -3.59
N ALA A 118 -12.37 -13.57 -3.52
CA ALA A 118 -13.25 -14.12 -2.50
C ALA A 118 -12.68 -13.90 -1.09
N ALA A 119 -11.40 -14.23 -0.86
CA ALA A 119 -10.75 -14.07 0.44
C ALA A 119 -10.79 -12.63 0.94
N ILE A 120 -10.37 -11.66 0.10
CA ILE A 120 -10.29 -10.24 0.49
C ILE A 120 -11.66 -9.57 0.60
N SER A 121 -12.66 -10.02 -0.17
CA SER A 121 -14.01 -9.43 -0.13
C SER A 121 -14.72 -9.62 1.21
N SER A 122 -14.28 -10.62 1.99
CA SER A 122 -14.79 -10.89 3.34
C SER A 122 -14.19 -9.98 4.42
N ILE A 123 -13.16 -9.18 4.09
CA ILE A 123 -12.46 -8.32 5.05
C ILE A 123 -13.27 -7.03 5.25
N PRO A 124 -13.75 -6.75 6.47
CA PRO A 124 -14.55 -5.57 6.74
C PRO A 124 -13.74 -4.29 6.53
N ASN A 125 -14.34 -3.32 5.84
CA ASN A 125 -13.77 -1.99 5.60
C ASN A 125 -12.39 -1.99 4.91
N MET A 126 -12.08 -3.03 4.14
CA MET A 126 -10.91 -3.03 3.25
C MET A 126 -11.09 -2.01 2.13
N ARG A 127 -10.08 -1.18 1.90
CA ARG A 127 -10.08 -0.16 0.84
C ARG A 127 -9.25 -0.57 -0.35
N THR A 128 -8.04 -1.01 -0.13
CA THR A 128 -7.10 -1.32 -1.21
C THR A 128 -6.65 -2.75 -1.05
N ALA A 129 -6.55 -3.48 -2.17
CA ALA A 129 -5.95 -4.78 -2.23
C ALA A 129 -5.17 -4.91 -3.52
N MET A 130 -3.91 -5.34 -3.43
CA MET A 130 -3.07 -5.57 -4.60
C MET A 130 -1.96 -6.58 -4.30
N PHE A 131 -1.53 -7.33 -5.31
CA PHE A 131 -0.22 -7.97 -5.24
C PHE A 131 0.85 -6.90 -5.41
N SER A 132 1.81 -6.86 -4.47
CA SER A 132 2.97 -5.96 -4.51
C SER A 132 4.23 -6.80 -4.66
N ILE A 133 4.85 -6.72 -5.84
CA ILE A 133 5.95 -7.58 -6.28
C ILE A 133 7.21 -6.74 -6.41
N LEU A 134 8.25 -7.13 -5.66
CA LEU A 134 9.52 -6.43 -5.59
C LEU A 134 10.63 -7.28 -6.18
N LYS A 135 11.35 -6.72 -7.15
CA LYS A 135 12.52 -7.38 -7.76
C LYS A 135 13.68 -7.54 -6.78
N PRO A 136 14.59 -8.50 -7.06
CA PRO A 136 15.90 -8.56 -6.44
C PRO A 136 16.60 -7.19 -6.39
N HIS A 137 17.37 -6.98 -5.33
CA HIS A 137 18.24 -5.82 -5.12
C HIS A 137 17.57 -4.44 -5.17
N TYR A 138 16.25 -4.37 -5.00
CA TYR A 138 15.53 -3.11 -5.05
C TYR A 138 15.26 -2.51 -3.66
N HIS A 139 15.56 -1.22 -3.54
CA HIS A 139 15.34 -0.41 -2.33
C HIS A 139 14.23 0.60 -2.59
N ILE A 140 13.12 0.44 -1.87
CA ILE A 140 12.11 1.48 -1.73
C ILE A 140 12.58 2.42 -0.62
N VAL A 141 13.08 3.58 -1.01
CA VAL A 141 13.62 4.59 -0.10
C VAL A 141 12.61 5.08 0.95
N PRO A 142 13.07 5.67 2.07
CA PRO A 142 12.20 6.17 3.13
C PRO A 142 11.04 7.07 2.65
N HIS A 143 9.84 6.72 3.09
CA HIS A 143 8.60 7.44 2.78
C HIS A 143 7.55 7.26 3.86
N LYS A 144 6.45 8.02 3.76
CA LYS A 144 5.31 7.95 4.68
C LYS A 144 4.02 7.81 3.89
N GLY A 145 3.11 7.04 4.46
CA GLY A 145 1.72 7.00 4.09
C GLY A 145 1.04 8.35 4.29
N PRO A 146 -0.02 8.64 3.53
CA PRO A 146 -0.67 9.95 3.56
C PRO A 146 -1.53 10.18 4.81
N THR A 147 -1.94 9.11 5.52
CA THR A 147 -2.93 9.18 6.59
C THR A 147 -2.83 7.99 7.53
N ARG A 148 -3.17 8.20 8.81
CA ARG A 148 -3.28 7.14 9.82
C ARG A 148 -4.68 6.52 9.86
N ALA A 149 -5.56 6.95 8.95
CA ALA A 149 -6.92 6.43 8.81
C ALA A 149 -6.99 4.98 8.35
N VAL A 150 -5.89 4.43 7.83
CA VAL A 150 -5.78 3.02 7.46
C VAL A 150 -4.69 2.33 8.29
N VAL A 151 -4.82 1.02 8.42
CA VAL A 151 -3.75 0.10 8.79
C VAL A 151 -3.34 -0.66 7.54
N ARG A 152 -2.03 -0.83 7.35
CA ARG A 152 -1.51 -1.63 6.25
C ARG A 152 -1.25 -3.05 6.72
N ALA A 153 -1.76 -4.01 5.97
CA ALA A 153 -1.46 -5.42 6.16
C ALA A 153 -0.73 -5.96 4.94
N HIS A 154 0.32 -6.75 5.16
CA HIS A 154 0.98 -7.54 4.14
C HIS A 154 0.85 -9.02 4.51
N LEU A 155 0.14 -9.82 3.72
CA LEU A 155 0.28 -11.27 3.75
C LEU A 155 1.50 -11.65 2.91
N GLY A 156 2.48 -12.35 3.48
CA GLY A 156 3.62 -12.89 2.73
C GLY A 156 3.15 -13.95 1.73
N ILE A 157 3.27 -13.69 0.42
CA ILE A 157 2.83 -14.63 -0.62
C ILE A 157 4.01 -15.44 -1.12
N LYS A 158 5.04 -14.75 -1.59
CA LYS A 158 6.32 -15.31 -2.04
C LYS A 158 7.43 -14.59 -1.33
N VAL A 159 8.14 -15.28 -0.45
CA VAL A 159 9.24 -14.70 0.33
C VAL A 159 10.53 -15.41 -0.05
N PRO A 160 11.60 -14.67 -0.40
CA PRO A 160 12.93 -15.22 -0.62
C PRO A 160 13.36 -16.19 0.48
N LYS A 161 14.15 -17.22 0.12
CA LYS A 161 14.70 -18.18 1.09
C LYS A 161 15.56 -17.49 2.14
N ASP A 162 16.35 -16.51 1.70
CA ASP A 162 17.11 -15.61 2.56
C ASP A 162 16.21 -14.48 3.08
N TRP A 163 15.16 -14.86 3.82
CA TRP A 163 14.11 -13.96 4.28
C TRP A 163 14.62 -12.85 5.21
N GLN A 164 15.79 -13.01 5.83
CA GLN A 164 16.41 -12.02 6.69
C GLN A 164 16.96 -10.83 5.89
N ASN A 165 17.40 -11.05 4.65
CA ASN A 165 17.88 -10.00 3.75
C ASN A 165 16.76 -9.35 2.91
N VAL A 166 15.50 -9.58 3.30
CA VAL A 166 14.33 -8.87 2.76
C VAL A 166 13.45 -8.40 3.91
N TRP A 167 13.32 -7.08 4.02
CA TRP A 167 12.76 -6.47 5.22
C TRP A 167 12.04 -5.16 4.92
N ILE A 168 11.16 -4.77 5.83
CA ILE A 168 10.58 -3.44 5.92
C ILE A 168 10.95 -2.85 7.28
N ARG A 169 11.54 -1.66 7.29
CA ARG A 169 11.70 -0.88 8.52
C ARG A 169 10.51 0.05 8.63
N VAL A 170 9.84 0.06 9.78
CA VAL A 170 8.74 0.97 10.12
C VAL A 170 9.15 1.69 11.40
N ASP A 171 9.40 2.99 11.30
CA ASP A 171 10.01 3.79 12.37
C ASP A 171 11.36 3.18 12.84
N ASP A 172 11.41 2.71 14.08
CA ASP A 172 12.56 2.07 14.74
C ASP A 172 12.53 0.53 14.68
N GLN A 173 11.53 -0.08 14.04
CA GLN A 173 11.33 -1.54 14.01
C GLN A 173 11.61 -2.12 12.63
N VAL A 174 12.40 -3.21 12.58
CA VAL A 174 12.62 -3.99 11.36
C VAL A 174 11.71 -5.21 11.40
N LEU A 175 10.86 -5.34 10.38
CA LEU A 175 9.91 -6.43 10.21
C LEU A 175 10.29 -7.26 8.99
N HIS A 176 10.04 -8.56 9.08
CA HIS A 176 10.24 -9.52 8.00
C HIS A 176 8.91 -10.18 7.63
N TRP A 177 8.85 -10.75 6.44
CA TRP A 177 7.72 -11.54 5.99
C TRP A 177 8.00 -13.03 6.16
N GLN A 178 6.95 -13.79 6.39
CA GLN A 178 6.94 -15.24 6.24
C GLN A 178 5.81 -15.60 5.29
N GLU A 179 6.01 -16.64 4.49
CA GLU A 179 4.95 -17.13 3.61
C GLU A 179 3.73 -17.57 4.44
N GLY A 180 2.55 -17.15 4.01
CA GLY A 180 1.29 -17.44 4.69
C GLY A 180 1.04 -16.65 5.97
N LYS A 181 1.91 -15.69 6.33
CA LYS A 181 1.75 -14.87 7.54
C LYS A 181 1.50 -13.40 7.25
N VAL A 182 0.61 -12.81 8.04
CA VAL A 182 0.29 -11.38 7.98
C VAL A 182 1.23 -10.58 8.86
N VAL A 183 1.71 -9.45 8.32
CA VAL A 183 2.37 -8.37 9.06
C VAL A 183 1.49 -7.13 8.98
N LEU A 184 1.04 -6.62 10.12
CA LEU A 184 0.31 -5.36 10.22
C LEU A 184 1.22 -4.24 10.72
N PHE A 185 1.14 -3.09 10.08
CA PHE A 185 1.92 -1.93 10.46
C PHE A 185 1.21 -0.63 10.11
N ASP A 186 1.64 0.44 10.77
CA ASP A 186 1.15 1.78 10.51
C ASP A 186 2.09 2.50 9.53
N ASP A 187 1.66 2.58 8.28
CA ASP A 187 2.46 3.19 7.22
C ASP A 187 2.54 4.73 7.33
N SER A 188 1.84 5.37 8.27
CA SER A 188 2.03 6.81 8.54
C SER A 188 3.36 7.12 9.23
N TYR A 189 4.00 6.10 9.84
CA TYR A 189 5.41 6.18 10.20
C TYR A 189 6.31 6.17 8.97
N GLU A 190 7.51 6.70 9.13
CA GLU A 190 8.50 6.56 8.07
C GLU A 190 8.83 5.09 7.89
N HIS A 191 8.81 4.62 6.65
CA HIS A 191 9.16 3.26 6.35
C HIS A 191 9.95 3.17 5.05
N GLU A 192 10.77 2.13 4.98
CA GLU A 192 11.56 1.77 3.80
C GLU A 192 11.60 0.27 3.65
N VAL A 193 11.81 -0.20 2.43
CA VAL A 193 11.81 -1.64 2.11
C VAL A 193 13.04 -1.98 1.32
N ARG A 194 13.72 -3.06 1.69
CA ARG A 194 14.79 -3.65 0.89
C ARG A 194 14.49 -5.09 0.55
N ASN A 195 14.86 -5.47 -0.66
CA ASN A 195 15.04 -6.85 -1.04
C ASN A 195 16.50 -6.99 -1.50
N ASP A 196 17.40 -7.37 -0.59
CA ASP A 196 18.83 -7.55 -0.88
C ASP A 196 19.14 -9.00 -1.31
N THR A 197 18.11 -9.74 -1.75
CA THR A 197 18.21 -11.13 -2.20
C THR A 197 18.15 -11.22 -3.73
N ASP A 198 18.46 -12.40 -4.27
CA ASP A 198 18.34 -12.73 -5.70
C ASP A 198 16.94 -13.20 -6.12
N GLU A 199 15.98 -13.26 -5.18
CA GLU A 199 14.63 -13.75 -5.43
C GLU A 199 13.59 -12.61 -5.40
N LEU A 200 12.49 -12.80 -6.13
CA LEU A 200 11.34 -11.91 -6.07
C LEU A 200 10.65 -12.02 -4.71
N ARG A 201 10.26 -10.88 -4.14
CA ARG A 201 9.37 -10.83 -2.97
C ARG A 201 7.99 -10.35 -3.37
N ALA A 202 6.96 -11.12 -3.09
CA ALA A 202 5.58 -10.74 -3.30
C ALA A 202 4.76 -10.82 -2.01
N VAL A 203 3.95 -9.79 -1.78
CA VAL A 203 2.97 -9.74 -0.70
C VAL A 203 1.59 -9.39 -1.26
N LEU A 204 0.54 -9.86 -0.60
CA LEU A 204 -0.79 -9.29 -0.78
C LEU A 204 -0.88 -8.09 0.15
N PHE A 205 -0.83 -6.91 -0.46
CA PHE A 205 -0.94 -5.63 0.21
C PHE A 205 -2.41 -5.30 0.42
N LEU A 206 -2.77 -4.90 1.64
CA LEU A 206 -4.10 -4.46 2.01
C LEU A 206 -4.02 -3.13 2.78
N ASP A 207 -4.88 -2.18 2.45
CA ASP A 207 -5.18 -1.06 3.35
C ASP A 207 -6.60 -1.27 3.92
N ILE A 208 -6.71 -1.38 5.25
CA ILE A 208 -7.96 -1.57 5.99
C ILE A 208 -8.24 -0.30 6.79
N ASP A 209 -9.51 0.14 6.90
CA ASP A 209 -9.84 1.25 7.80
C ASP A 209 -9.37 0.94 9.22
N ARG A 210 -8.61 1.86 9.81
CA ARG A 210 -8.21 1.77 11.20
C ARG A 210 -9.48 1.78 12.07
N PRO A 211 -9.63 0.87 13.04
CA PRO A 211 -10.72 0.95 14.01
C PRO A 211 -10.61 2.25 14.82
N MET A 212 -11.68 3.04 14.80
CA MET A 212 -11.76 4.35 15.45
C MET A 212 -13.01 4.44 16.32
N ASP A 213 -13.00 5.33 17.31
CA ASP A 213 -14.22 5.74 17.99
C ASP A 213 -15.19 6.46 17.02
N ARG A 214 -16.43 6.73 17.46
CA ARG A 214 -17.47 7.32 16.60
C ARG A 214 -17.04 8.65 15.94
N THR A 215 -16.30 9.48 16.68
CA THR A 215 -15.83 10.78 16.20
C THR A 215 -14.74 10.60 15.14
N GLY A 216 -13.78 9.72 15.40
CA GLY A 216 -12.74 9.35 14.44
C GLY A 216 -13.29 8.68 13.18
N THR A 217 -14.28 7.79 13.32
CA THR A 217 -14.95 7.15 12.18
C THR A 217 -15.65 8.17 11.28
N LEU A 218 -16.41 9.10 11.85
CA LEU A 218 -17.10 10.13 11.06
C LEU A 218 -16.08 11.02 10.32
N PHE A 219 -15.03 11.44 11.01
CA PHE A 219 -13.97 12.24 10.42
C PHE A 219 -13.26 11.51 9.28
N ASN A 220 -12.85 10.25 9.50
CA ASN A 220 -12.17 9.46 8.46
C ASN A 220 -13.09 9.21 7.26
N ARG A 221 -14.40 8.95 7.48
CA ARG A 221 -15.38 8.83 6.38
C ARG A 221 -15.43 10.09 5.52
N MET A 222 -15.47 11.27 6.13
CA MET A 222 -15.41 12.54 5.40
C MET A 222 -14.09 12.72 4.65
N LEU A 223 -12.95 12.48 5.33
CA LEU A 223 -11.62 12.56 4.74
C LEU A 223 -11.51 11.68 3.49
N PHE A 224 -11.95 10.43 3.58
CA PHE A 224 -11.91 9.52 2.45
C PHE A 224 -12.89 9.89 1.33
N ALA A 225 -14.07 10.41 1.65
CA ALA A 225 -15.00 10.91 0.65
C ALA A 225 -14.36 12.04 -0.17
N LEU A 226 -13.63 12.96 0.47
CA LEU A 226 -12.85 14.00 -0.18
C LEU A 226 -11.71 13.40 -1.03
N MET A 227 -10.92 12.47 -0.48
CA MET A 227 -9.81 11.83 -1.20
C MET A 227 -10.28 11.11 -2.47
N LYS A 228 -11.42 10.41 -2.43
CA LYS A 228 -12.01 9.72 -3.60
C LYS A 228 -12.32 10.67 -4.75
N MET A 229 -12.54 11.95 -4.48
CA MET A 229 -12.81 12.95 -5.52
C MET A 229 -11.54 13.46 -6.21
N THR A 230 -10.37 13.25 -5.61
CA THR A 230 -9.09 13.77 -6.09
C THR A 230 -8.44 12.87 -7.17
N PRO A 231 -7.48 13.40 -7.96
CA PRO A 231 -6.68 12.60 -8.90
C PRO A 231 -5.93 11.45 -8.23
N TYR A 232 -5.55 11.59 -6.95
CA TYR A 232 -4.83 10.57 -6.18
C TYR A 232 -5.54 9.20 -6.22
N VAL A 233 -6.88 9.19 -6.19
CA VAL A 233 -7.68 7.94 -6.26
C VAL A 233 -8.14 7.65 -7.68
N LYS A 234 -8.62 8.67 -8.41
CA LYS A 234 -9.23 8.49 -9.73
C LYS A 234 -8.23 8.03 -10.79
N GLN A 235 -6.98 8.52 -10.70
CA GLN A 235 -5.98 8.26 -11.73
C GLN A 235 -5.45 6.82 -11.71
N PRO A 236 -5.12 6.21 -10.55
CA PRO A 236 -4.83 4.78 -10.48
C PRO A 236 -5.90 3.89 -11.12
N ILE A 237 -7.17 4.12 -10.79
CA ILE A 237 -8.30 3.35 -11.36
C ILE A 237 -8.33 3.49 -12.89
N LYS A 238 -8.17 4.72 -13.40
CA LYS A 238 -8.14 4.98 -14.84
C LYS A 238 -6.95 4.28 -15.51
N ASN A 239 -5.77 4.38 -14.90
CA ASN A 239 -4.54 3.83 -15.44
C ASN A 239 -4.57 2.30 -15.49
N ILE A 240 -5.10 1.64 -14.44
CA ILE A 240 -5.34 0.18 -14.45
C ILE A 240 -6.28 -0.20 -15.59
N SER A 241 -7.40 0.50 -15.73
CA SER A 241 -8.35 0.24 -16.84
C SER A 241 -7.75 0.46 -18.23
N VAL A 242 -6.84 1.44 -18.40
CA VAL A 242 -6.11 1.62 -19.66
C VAL A 242 -5.11 0.49 -19.88
N TRP A 243 -4.41 0.07 -18.83
CA TRP A 243 -3.43 -1.02 -18.90
C TRP A 243 -4.07 -2.35 -19.28
N ASN A 244 -5.12 -2.75 -18.57
CA ASN A 244 -5.83 -4.01 -18.80
C ASN A 244 -6.49 -4.12 -20.18
N ARG A 245 -6.75 -2.99 -20.85
CA ARG A 245 -7.25 -3.00 -22.24
C ARG A 245 -6.15 -3.20 -23.28
N ARG A 246 -4.89 -3.02 -22.90
CA ARG A 246 -3.71 -3.17 -23.77
C ARG A 246 -3.03 -4.51 -23.61
N ALA A 247 -3.12 -5.13 -22.44
CA ALA A 247 -2.59 -6.46 -22.21
C ALA A 247 -3.23 -7.46 -23.21
N PRO A 248 -2.43 -8.34 -23.83
CA PRO A 248 -2.98 -9.45 -24.60
C PRO A 248 -3.93 -10.28 -23.72
N LYS A 249 -5.03 -10.75 -24.32
CA LYS A 249 -6.01 -11.59 -23.62
C LYS A 249 -5.59 -13.04 -23.62
#